data_AF-A0A2E7G1L2-F1
#
_entry.id   AF-A0A2E7G1L2-F1
#
_cell.length_a   1.000
_cell.length_b   1.000
_cell.length_c   1.000
_cell.angle_alpha   90.00
_cell.angle_beta   90.00
_cell.angle_gamma   90.00
#
_symmetry.space_group_name_H-M   'P 1'
#
loop_
_entity.id
_entity.type
_entity.pdbx_description
1 polymer ?
#
loop_
_entity_poly.entity_id
_entity_poly.type
_entity_poly.pdbx_seq_one_letter_code
_entity_poly.pdbx_strand_id
1 'polypeptide(L)'
;MGEVEIVESGSLDTLTMGWESYGKRTRIMMFGARADRHALRNHGRTVAIEDSAVSVFYRPRQERSELENHGIDHANASFQFVDVAMADLGRWMQPLIGQGWSRGEVEIVAASNASFETEKWTCFHHPAMIPPSEIPLSESPSSMTRKAFVTHPGPILDDASESAMDAIVSSMMSEITPVEDEKPEDVAEQPVEVEEIVAEPETEPIPLSEEDVPPVVEQKEESPLEAELRQVISLLLAGGQEMGDIMEHPQFVEVSERASAAGVDVWGMFVRLSDG
;
A
#
# COMPACT_ATOMS: atom_id res chain seq x y z
N MET A 1 5.46 -9.08 12.79
CA MET A 1 4.34 -9.43 11.89
C MET A 1 3.08 -9.41 12.73
N GLY A 2 2.04 -8.68 12.30
CA GLY A 2 0.76 -8.59 13.02
C GLY A 2 -0.04 -9.88 12.93
N GLU A 3 -0.79 -10.22 13.98
CA GLU A 3 -1.75 -11.32 13.94
C GLU A 3 -3.09 -10.80 13.40
N VAL A 4 -3.74 -11.56 12.52
CA VAL A 4 -5.06 -11.18 11.99
C VAL A 4 -6.08 -12.27 12.26
N GLU A 5 -7.08 -11.92 13.06
CA GLU A 5 -8.28 -12.71 13.35
C GLU A 5 -9.38 -12.42 12.33
N ILE A 6 -10.10 -13.47 11.93
CA ILE A 6 -11.24 -13.35 11.00
C ILE A 6 -12.54 -13.48 11.80
N VAL A 7 -13.35 -12.43 11.78
CA VAL A 7 -14.69 -12.42 12.37
C VAL A 7 -15.71 -12.63 11.24
N GLU A 8 -16.48 -13.71 11.31
CA GLU A 8 -17.41 -14.09 10.23
C GLU A 8 -18.51 -13.05 9.98
N SER A 9 -18.87 -12.26 11.00
CA SER A 9 -19.91 -11.23 10.92
C SER A 9 -19.66 -10.11 11.93
N GLY A 10 -19.39 -8.90 11.45
CA GLY A 10 -19.32 -7.67 12.25
C GLY A 10 -19.27 -6.43 11.36
N SER A 11 -19.53 -5.27 11.95
CA SER A 11 -19.35 -3.94 11.36
C SER A 11 -18.23 -3.19 12.08
N LEU A 12 -17.77 -2.06 11.52
CA LEU A 12 -16.82 -1.21 12.21
C LEU A 12 -17.39 -0.77 13.57
N ASP A 13 -18.61 -0.24 13.61
CA ASP A 13 -19.24 0.22 14.86
C ASP A 13 -19.33 -0.86 15.94
N THR A 14 -19.71 -2.08 15.56
CA THR A 14 -19.88 -3.17 16.53
C THR A 14 -18.54 -3.70 17.05
N LEU A 15 -17.51 -3.74 16.20
CA LEU A 15 -16.22 -4.34 16.55
C LEU A 15 -15.29 -3.36 17.26
N THR A 16 -15.47 -2.06 17.06
CA THR A 16 -14.67 -1.01 17.72
C THR A 16 -15.38 -0.36 18.90
N MET A 17 -16.54 -0.89 19.31
CA MET A 17 -17.31 -0.33 20.42
C MET A 17 -16.48 -0.30 21.71
N GLY A 18 -16.30 0.88 22.28
CA GLY A 18 -15.54 1.09 23.51
C GLY A 18 -14.04 1.30 23.29
N TRP A 19 -13.57 1.24 22.04
CA TRP A 19 -12.16 1.47 21.72
C TRP A 19 -11.75 2.94 21.75
N GLU A 20 -12.71 3.86 21.80
CA GLU A 20 -12.49 5.30 21.93
C GLU A 20 -11.75 5.66 23.24
N SER A 21 -11.77 4.74 24.22
CA SER A 21 -11.07 4.88 25.49
C SER A 21 -9.55 4.63 25.39
N TYR A 22 -9.06 3.97 24.33
CA TYR A 22 -7.65 3.63 24.16
C TYR A 22 -6.87 4.65 23.34
N GLY A 23 -7.55 5.51 22.58
CA GLY A 23 -6.90 6.56 21.80
C GLY A 23 -7.82 7.18 20.76
N LYS A 24 -7.32 8.21 20.08
CA LYS A 24 -8.02 8.77 18.91
C LYS A 24 -7.95 7.76 17.77
N ARG A 25 -9.07 7.54 17.10
CA ARG A 25 -9.20 6.61 15.98
C ARG A 25 -9.65 7.34 14.73
N THR A 26 -9.43 6.70 13.60
CA THR A 26 -9.86 7.18 12.30
C THR A 26 -10.43 6.07 11.48
N ARG A 27 -11.30 6.47 10.55
CA ARG A 27 -11.90 5.59 9.58
C ARG A 27 -11.48 6.02 8.19
N ILE A 28 -10.92 5.10 7.44
CA ILE A 28 -10.42 5.33 6.09
C ILE A 28 -11.06 4.34 5.13
N MET A 29 -11.21 4.77 3.88
CA MET A 29 -11.56 3.90 2.78
C MET A 29 -10.30 3.56 1.98
N MET A 30 -10.13 2.29 1.66
CA MET A 30 -9.11 1.80 0.73
C MET A 30 -9.80 1.36 -0.57
N PHE A 31 -9.40 1.97 -1.67
CA PHE A 31 -9.92 1.74 -3.01
C PHE A 31 -8.86 1.08 -3.89
N GLY A 32 -8.88 -0.26 -3.92
CA GLY A 32 -7.87 -1.06 -4.61
C GLY A 32 -8.37 -1.72 -5.89
N ALA A 33 -7.44 -2.24 -6.68
CA ALA A 33 -7.79 -3.15 -7.75
C ALA A 33 -8.28 -4.50 -7.18
N ARG A 34 -9.23 -5.13 -7.87
CA ARG A 34 -9.84 -6.38 -7.43
C ARG A 34 -8.84 -7.54 -7.42
N ALA A 35 -7.82 -7.47 -8.29
CA ALA A 35 -6.71 -8.42 -8.35
C ALA A 35 -5.91 -8.44 -7.04
N ASP A 36 -5.69 -7.27 -6.43
CA ASP A 36 -4.85 -7.11 -5.24
C ASP A 36 -5.59 -7.34 -3.93
N ARG A 37 -6.88 -7.74 -3.99
CA ARG A 37 -7.69 -8.02 -2.80
C ARG A 37 -7.02 -9.05 -1.87
N HIS A 38 -6.26 -9.99 -2.43
CA HIS A 38 -5.52 -10.96 -1.63
C HIS A 38 -4.46 -10.29 -0.76
N ALA A 39 -3.66 -9.40 -1.36
CA ALA A 39 -2.66 -8.61 -0.66
C ALA A 39 -3.30 -7.69 0.39
N LEU A 40 -4.36 -6.94 0.02
CA LEU A 40 -5.09 -6.06 0.93
C LEU A 40 -5.69 -6.79 2.15
N ARG A 41 -6.18 -8.01 1.96
CA ARG A 41 -6.68 -8.84 3.06
C ARG A 41 -5.57 -9.27 4.02
N ASN A 42 -4.36 -9.47 3.50
CA ASN A 42 -3.20 -9.87 4.28
C ASN A 42 -2.37 -8.69 4.78
N HIS A 43 -2.71 -7.46 4.38
CA HIS A 43 -2.00 -6.23 4.76
C HIS A 43 -1.85 -6.08 6.29
N GLY A 44 -2.90 -6.38 7.05
CA GLY A 44 -2.84 -6.38 8.52
C GLY A 44 -1.78 -7.32 9.09
N ARG A 45 -1.42 -8.41 8.38
CA ARG A 45 -0.35 -9.31 8.81
C ARG A 45 1.02 -8.69 8.56
N THR A 46 1.17 -7.90 7.50
CA THR A 46 2.46 -7.33 7.11
C THR A 46 2.85 -6.09 7.92
N VAL A 47 1.89 -5.46 8.61
CA VAL A 47 2.15 -4.28 9.46
C VAL A 47 2.23 -4.65 10.94
N ALA A 48 3.01 -3.88 11.69
CA ALA A 48 3.00 -3.89 13.14
C ALA A 48 2.36 -2.58 13.62
N ILE A 49 1.34 -2.71 14.47
CA ILE A 49 0.57 -1.60 15.05
C ILE A 49 0.54 -1.77 16.57
N GLU A 50 0.38 -0.67 17.31
CA GLU A 50 0.30 -0.66 18.78
C GLU A 50 -1.12 -0.96 19.26
N ASP A 51 -2.11 -0.47 18.53
CA ASP A 51 -3.54 -0.66 18.81
C ASP A 51 -4.20 -1.54 17.75
N SER A 52 -5.23 -2.27 18.14
CA SER A 52 -6.00 -3.08 17.19
C SER A 52 -6.64 -2.23 16.09
N ALA A 53 -6.70 -2.80 14.89
CA ALA A 53 -7.39 -2.25 13.74
C ALA A 53 -8.46 -3.23 13.23
N VAL A 54 -9.56 -2.71 12.69
CA VAL A 54 -10.62 -3.53 12.07
C VAL A 54 -10.75 -3.15 10.62
N SER A 55 -10.85 -4.13 9.73
CA SER A 55 -11.21 -3.87 8.34
C SER A 55 -12.34 -4.73 7.84
N VAL A 56 -13.16 -4.15 6.97
CA VAL A 56 -14.33 -4.78 6.37
C VAL A 56 -14.29 -4.57 4.87
N PHE A 57 -14.43 -5.66 4.11
CA PHE A 57 -14.53 -5.56 2.65
C PHE A 57 -15.97 -5.43 2.21
N TYR A 58 -16.21 -4.46 1.34
CA TYR A 58 -17.49 -4.29 0.67
C TYR A 58 -17.45 -4.85 -0.75
N ARG A 59 -18.58 -5.42 -1.17
CA ARG A 59 -18.77 -5.91 -2.54
C ARG A 59 -20.16 -5.48 -3.02
N PRO A 60 -20.24 -4.50 -3.94
CA PRO A 60 -21.50 -4.02 -4.47
C PRO A 60 -22.36 -5.14 -5.07
N ARG A 61 -23.68 -5.04 -4.85
CA ARG A 61 -24.64 -6.02 -5.36
C ARG A 61 -25.86 -5.37 -5.99
N GLN A 62 -26.56 -4.55 -5.23
CA GLN A 62 -27.86 -3.99 -5.63
C GLN A 62 -27.68 -2.71 -6.46
N GLU A 63 -26.66 -1.95 -6.12
CA GLU A 63 -26.32 -0.60 -6.57
C GLU A 63 -25.30 -0.58 -7.72
N ARG A 64 -25.00 -1.73 -8.33
CA ARG A 64 -23.97 -1.88 -9.38
C ARG A 64 -24.18 -0.94 -10.57
N SER A 65 -25.41 -0.82 -11.05
CA SER A 65 -25.74 0.06 -12.17
C SER A 65 -25.58 1.53 -11.80
N GLU A 66 -25.82 1.89 -10.54
CA GLU A 66 -25.63 3.25 -10.05
C GLU A 66 -24.14 3.58 -9.94
N LEU A 67 -23.32 2.65 -9.44
CA LEU A 67 -21.86 2.76 -9.45
C LEU A 67 -21.30 2.92 -10.87
N GLU A 68 -21.77 2.12 -11.83
CA GLU A 68 -21.38 2.23 -13.23
C GLU A 68 -21.72 3.61 -13.82
N ASN A 69 -22.88 4.17 -13.47
CA ASN A 69 -23.26 5.53 -13.88
C ASN A 69 -22.35 6.62 -13.30
N HIS A 70 -21.71 6.35 -12.15
CA HIS A 70 -20.69 7.21 -11.53
C HIS A 70 -19.28 6.90 -12.06
N GLY A 71 -19.14 6.08 -13.10
CA GLY A 71 -17.86 5.72 -13.71
C GLY A 71 -17.05 4.70 -12.91
N ILE A 72 -17.68 4.01 -11.95
CA ILE A 72 -16.98 3.09 -11.05
C ILE A 72 -17.14 1.66 -11.59
N ASP A 73 -16.02 1.08 -12.01
CA ASP A 73 -15.96 -0.34 -12.37
C ASP A 73 -15.92 -1.21 -11.10
N HIS A 74 -17.09 -1.54 -10.55
CA HIS A 74 -17.23 -2.39 -9.36
C HIS A 74 -16.75 -3.84 -9.58
N ALA A 75 -16.57 -4.29 -10.82
CA ALA A 75 -16.09 -5.63 -11.12
C ALA A 75 -14.57 -5.73 -10.91
N ASN A 76 -13.85 -4.65 -11.27
CA ASN A 76 -12.40 -4.54 -11.14
C ASN A 76 -11.95 -3.71 -9.93
N ALA A 77 -12.87 -3.12 -9.16
CA ALA A 77 -12.57 -2.45 -7.91
C ALA A 77 -12.74 -3.35 -6.67
N SER A 78 -12.00 -3.02 -5.61
CA SER A 78 -12.18 -3.55 -4.26
C SER A 78 -12.32 -2.39 -3.27
N PHE A 79 -13.39 -2.45 -2.47
CA PHE A 79 -13.70 -1.49 -1.44
C PHE A 79 -13.38 -2.13 -0.08
N GLN A 80 -12.53 -1.48 0.71
CA GLN A 80 -12.23 -1.90 2.08
C GLN A 80 -12.34 -0.69 2.98
N PHE A 81 -13.11 -0.82 4.05
CA PHE A 81 -13.22 0.19 5.09
C PHE A 81 -12.39 -0.25 6.28
N VAL A 82 -11.61 0.65 6.85
CA VAL A 82 -10.69 0.36 7.93
C VAL A 82 -10.90 1.36 9.05
N ASP A 83 -10.98 0.85 10.27
CA ASP A 83 -10.91 1.63 11.50
C ASP A 83 -9.56 1.32 12.18
N VAL A 84 -8.74 2.34 12.36
CA VAL A 84 -7.36 2.24 12.89
C VAL A 84 -7.09 3.38 13.86
N ALA A 85 -6.21 3.15 14.85
CA ALA A 85 -5.75 4.22 15.71
C ALA A 85 -5.01 5.30 14.90
N MET A 86 -5.21 6.57 15.25
CA MET A 86 -4.54 7.70 14.60
C MET A 86 -3.02 7.59 14.68
N ALA A 87 -2.49 7.06 15.79
CA ALA A 87 -1.05 6.85 15.97
C ALA A 87 -0.49 5.76 15.03
N ASP A 88 -1.28 4.76 14.69
CA ASP A 88 -0.87 3.63 13.84
C ASP A 88 -1.17 3.83 12.36
N LEU A 89 -1.90 4.88 12.00
CA LEU A 89 -2.25 5.17 10.62
C LEU A 89 -1.01 5.27 9.71
N GLY A 90 0.04 5.96 10.17
CA GLY A 90 1.29 6.09 9.41
C GLY A 90 1.89 4.72 9.11
N ARG A 91 1.99 3.85 10.12
CA ARG A 91 2.50 2.47 10.01
C ARG A 91 1.61 1.61 9.12
N TRP A 92 0.29 1.79 9.22
CA TRP A 92 -0.69 1.10 8.39
C TRP A 92 -0.55 1.49 6.92
N MET A 93 -0.36 2.77 6.60
CA MET A 93 -0.37 3.26 5.23
C MET A 93 1.00 3.27 4.55
N GLN A 94 2.09 3.34 5.31
CA GLN A 94 3.44 3.49 4.75
C GLN A 94 3.82 2.42 3.71
N PRO A 95 3.55 1.11 3.90
CA PRO A 95 3.88 0.12 2.88
C PRO A 95 3.13 0.33 1.56
N LEU A 96 1.89 0.81 1.64
CA LEU A 96 1.03 1.04 0.48
C LEU A 96 1.42 2.34 -0.23
N ILE A 97 1.75 3.39 0.51
CA ILE A 97 2.28 4.63 -0.04
C ILE A 97 3.61 4.37 -0.76
N GLY A 98 4.46 3.50 -0.20
CA GLY A 98 5.67 3.00 -0.87
C GLY A 98 5.40 2.26 -2.19
N GLN A 99 4.19 1.72 -2.37
CA GLN A 99 3.70 1.10 -3.61
C GLN A 99 2.97 2.09 -4.54
N GLY A 100 3.00 3.40 -4.23
CA GLY A 100 2.38 4.44 -5.03
C GLY A 100 0.91 4.71 -4.73
N TRP A 101 0.38 4.19 -3.61
CA TRP A 101 -0.97 4.56 -3.19
C TRP A 101 -1.04 6.03 -2.84
N SER A 102 -2.13 6.67 -3.27
CA SER A 102 -2.35 8.11 -3.09
C SER A 102 -3.56 8.36 -2.23
N ARG A 103 -3.55 9.49 -1.52
CA ARG A 103 -4.68 9.96 -0.72
C ARG A 103 -5.59 10.85 -1.56
N GLY A 104 -6.88 10.73 -1.33
CA GLY A 104 -7.91 11.65 -1.76
C GLY A 104 -9.07 11.66 -0.76
N GLU A 105 -10.18 12.26 -1.17
CA GLU A 105 -11.43 12.29 -0.42
C GLU A 105 -12.54 11.72 -1.29
N VAL A 106 -13.52 11.10 -0.64
CA VAL A 106 -14.71 10.59 -1.31
C VAL A 106 -15.93 10.78 -0.44
N GLU A 107 -17.06 11.09 -1.07
CA GLU A 107 -18.36 11.12 -0.40
C GLU A 107 -19.09 9.80 -0.65
N ILE A 108 -19.54 9.18 0.43
CA ILE A 108 -20.32 7.96 0.38
C ILE A 108 -21.78 8.35 0.56
N VAL A 109 -22.54 8.20 -0.52
CA VAL A 109 -23.95 8.59 -0.59
C VAL A 109 -24.86 7.37 -0.56
N ALA A 110 -26.07 7.54 -0.07
CA ALA A 110 -27.07 6.49 -0.14
C ALA A 110 -27.48 6.24 -1.59
N ALA A 111 -27.34 4.99 -2.04
CA ALA A 111 -27.88 4.53 -3.30
C ALA A 111 -29.41 4.71 -3.35
N SER A 112 -29.99 4.71 -4.54
CA SER A 112 -31.41 4.98 -4.77
C SER A 112 -32.38 4.09 -3.97
N ASN A 113 -31.94 2.90 -3.53
CA ASN A 113 -32.72 1.94 -2.73
C ASN A 113 -32.33 1.89 -1.24
N ALA A 114 -31.51 2.83 -0.78
CA ALA A 114 -31.00 2.91 0.57
C ALA A 114 -31.31 4.26 1.21
N SER A 115 -31.10 4.35 2.52
CA SER A 115 -31.26 5.60 3.27
C SER A 115 -30.29 5.60 4.45
N PHE A 116 -29.28 6.46 4.34
CA PHE A 116 -28.37 6.85 5.41
C PHE A 116 -27.79 8.23 5.07
N GLU A 117 -27.21 8.90 6.05
CA GLU A 117 -26.61 10.23 5.85
C GLU A 117 -25.37 10.15 4.97
N THR A 118 -25.09 11.18 4.19
CA THR A 118 -23.86 11.21 3.38
C THR A 118 -22.64 11.28 4.31
N GLU A 119 -21.69 10.39 4.11
CA GLU A 119 -20.47 10.30 4.91
C GLU A 119 -19.26 10.71 4.07
N LYS A 120 -18.47 11.67 4.54
CA LYS A 120 -17.18 12.03 3.92
C LYS A 120 -16.07 11.15 4.46
N TRP A 121 -15.30 10.52 3.59
CA TRP A 121 -14.25 9.56 3.94
C TRP A 121 -12.92 9.96 3.31
N THR A 122 -11.85 9.90 4.11
CA THR A 122 -10.49 9.89 3.56
C THR A 122 -10.28 8.59 2.79
N CYS A 123 -9.92 8.69 1.52
CA CYS A 123 -9.73 7.57 0.62
C CYS A 123 -8.26 7.41 0.28
N PHE A 124 -7.72 6.20 0.42
CA PHE A 124 -6.46 5.82 -0.18
C PHE A 124 -6.73 4.90 -1.36
N HIS A 125 -6.19 5.22 -2.52
CA HIS A 125 -6.45 4.46 -3.73
C HIS A 125 -5.18 3.94 -4.38
N HIS A 126 -5.31 2.78 -5.01
CA HIS A 126 -4.26 2.15 -5.80
C HIS A 126 -3.91 3.02 -7.02
N PRO A 127 -2.65 3.09 -7.46
CA PRO A 127 -2.21 3.96 -8.57
C PRO A 127 -2.91 3.65 -9.90
N ALA A 128 -3.33 2.40 -10.12
CA ALA A 128 -4.09 1.99 -11.30
C ALA A 128 -5.60 2.32 -11.22
N MET A 129 -6.07 2.88 -10.10
CA MET A 129 -7.48 3.20 -9.86
C MET A 129 -7.66 4.71 -9.78
N ILE A 130 -8.71 5.22 -10.42
CA ILE A 130 -9.14 6.61 -10.28
C ILE A 130 -10.32 6.61 -9.30
N PRO A 131 -10.19 7.20 -8.11
CA PRO A 131 -11.29 7.27 -7.18
C PRO A 131 -12.35 8.26 -7.71
N PRO A 132 -13.64 7.93 -7.63
CA PRO A 132 -14.72 8.87 -7.93
C PRO A 132 -14.84 9.91 -6.79
N SER A 133 -15.50 11.04 -7.05
CA SER A 133 -15.85 12.00 -6.00
C SER A 133 -16.97 11.48 -5.09
N GLU A 134 -17.90 10.71 -5.65
CA GLU A 134 -19.07 10.16 -4.95
C GLU A 134 -19.18 8.65 -5.20
N ILE A 135 -19.54 7.90 -4.16
CA ILE A 135 -19.76 6.45 -4.22
C ILE A 135 -21.15 6.13 -3.65
N PRO A 136 -22.13 5.76 -4.51
CA PRO A 136 -23.42 5.27 -4.05
C PRO A 136 -23.30 3.86 -3.45
N LEU A 137 -23.65 3.70 -2.17
CA LEU A 137 -23.69 2.41 -1.48
C LEU A 137 -25.09 2.09 -0.96
N SER A 138 -25.40 0.80 -0.77
CA SER A 138 -26.71 0.38 -0.23
C SER A 138 -26.79 0.41 1.30
N GLU A 139 -25.66 0.53 1.98
CA GLU A 139 -25.53 0.52 3.45
C GLU A 139 -24.37 1.45 3.85
N SER A 140 -24.47 2.07 5.02
CA SER A 140 -23.38 2.88 5.59
C SER A 140 -22.13 2.02 5.87
N PRO A 141 -20.93 2.47 5.50
CA PRO A 141 -19.67 1.78 5.78
C PRO A 141 -19.42 1.46 7.26
N SER A 142 -19.90 2.33 8.14
CA SER A 142 -19.73 2.22 9.59
C SER A 142 -20.54 1.05 10.17
N SER A 143 -21.76 0.84 9.66
CA SER A 143 -22.74 -0.09 10.21
C SER A 143 -22.91 -1.38 9.41
N MET A 144 -22.40 -1.46 8.18
CA MET A 144 -22.53 -2.65 7.34
C MET A 144 -21.91 -3.88 8.00
N THR A 145 -22.72 -4.92 8.19
CA THR A 145 -22.27 -6.17 8.81
C THR A 145 -21.77 -7.14 7.75
N ARG A 146 -20.50 -7.53 7.83
CA ARG A 146 -19.82 -8.42 6.87
C ARG A 146 -18.73 -9.23 7.58
N LYS A 147 -18.04 -10.09 6.83
CA LYS A 147 -16.77 -10.68 7.30
C LYS A 147 -15.75 -9.57 7.54
N ALA A 148 -15.25 -9.49 8.75
CA ALA A 148 -14.28 -8.51 9.20
C ALA A 148 -12.93 -9.16 9.52
N PHE A 149 -11.88 -8.36 9.48
CA PHE A 149 -10.51 -8.76 9.76
C PHE A 149 -9.97 -7.86 10.85
N VAL A 150 -9.72 -8.43 12.02
CA VAL A 150 -9.18 -7.71 13.17
C VAL A 150 -7.68 -7.94 13.19
N THR A 151 -6.91 -6.86 13.03
CA THR A 151 -5.46 -6.88 13.17
C THR A 151 -5.12 -6.57 14.61
N HIS A 152 -4.40 -7.49 15.26
CA HIS A 152 -3.96 -7.37 16.64
C HIS A 152 -2.60 -6.68 16.72
N PRO A 153 -2.29 -6.02 17.85
CA PRO A 153 -0.99 -5.39 18.06
C PRO A 153 0.18 -6.36 17.87
N GLY A 154 1.27 -5.84 17.34
CA GLY A 154 2.48 -6.62 17.06
C GLY A 154 3.75 -5.89 17.50
N PRO A 155 4.88 -6.60 17.63
CA PRO A 155 6.15 -5.96 17.98
C PRO A 155 6.57 -5.00 16.86
N ILE A 156 6.81 -3.74 17.23
CA ILE A 156 7.34 -2.70 16.35
C ILE A 156 8.86 -2.76 16.41
N LEU A 157 9.49 -2.85 15.25
CA LEU A 157 10.93 -2.74 15.09
C LEU A 157 11.21 -1.32 14.60
N ASP A 158 12.02 -0.55 15.32
CA ASP A 158 12.29 0.90 15.14
C ASP A 158 12.99 1.30 13.82
N ASP A 159 12.91 0.50 12.76
CA ASP A 159 13.69 0.68 11.52
C ASP A 159 12.95 1.48 10.42
N ALA A 160 11.76 2.01 10.71
CA ALA A 160 10.95 2.71 9.72
C ALA A 160 11.05 4.23 9.89
N SER A 161 11.24 4.95 8.79
CA SER A 161 11.44 6.41 8.80
C SER A 161 10.25 7.17 9.38
N GLU A 162 10.36 7.56 10.66
CA GLU A 162 9.32 8.27 11.44
C GLU A 162 8.77 9.50 10.71
N SER A 163 9.63 10.21 9.97
CA SER A 163 9.27 11.45 9.26
C SER A 163 8.17 11.27 8.21
N ALA A 164 8.09 10.13 7.50
CA ALA A 164 7.06 9.90 6.50
C ALA A 164 5.72 9.54 7.17
N MET A 165 5.78 8.81 8.29
CA MET A 165 4.61 8.47 9.09
C MET A 165 3.97 9.72 9.69
N ASP A 166 4.80 10.59 10.28
CA ASP A 166 4.35 11.84 10.91
C ASP A 166 3.66 12.77 9.93
N ALA A 167 4.14 12.84 8.68
CA ALA A 167 3.50 13.65 7.64
C ALA A 167 2.08 13.17 7.31
N ILE A 168 1.88 11.85 7.21
CA ILE A 168 0.56 11.25 6.94
C ILE A 168 -0.39 11.55 8.10
N VAL A 169 0.06 11.34 9.34
CA VAL A 169 -0.76 11.58 10.54
C VAL A 169 -1.08 13.07 10.68
N SER A 170 -0.09 13.95 10.53
CA SER A 170 -0.27 15.41 10.62
C SER A 170 -1.27 15.93 9.58
N SER A 171 -1.19 15.42 8.35
CA SER A 171 -2.11 15.80 7.29
C SER A 171 -3.53 15.27 7.54
N MET A 172 -3.72 14.16 8.23
CA MET A 172 -5.06 13.73 8.67
C MET A 172 -5.57 14.52 9.86
N MET A 173 -4.72 14.79 10.85
CA MET A 173 -5.09 15.58 12.03
C MET A 173 -5.56 16.99 11.65
N SER A 174 -4.97 17.58 10.60
CA SER A 174 -5.34 18.89 10.10
C SER A 174 -6.74 18.91 9.45
N GLU A 175 -7.25 17.78 8.96
CA GLU A 175 -8.59 17.66 8.39
C GLU A 175 -9.67 17.26 9.43
N ILE A 176 -9.26 16.76 10.61
CA ILE A 176 -10.16 16.30 11.69
C ILE A 176 -10.49 17.42 12.70
N THR A 177 -10.17 18.67 12.40
CA THR A 177 -10.63 19.78 13.25
C THR A 177 -12.16 19.78 13.33
N PRO A 178 -12.76 19.72 14.53
CA PRO A 178 -14.20 19.72 14.67
C PRO A 178 -14.76 20.99 14.03
N VAL A 179 -15.72 20.79 13.12
CA VAL A 179 -16.55 21.86 12.56
C VAL A 179 -17.32 22.53 13.70
N GLU A 180 -16.75 23.60 14.26
CA GLU A 180 -17.57 24.65 14.84
C GLU A 180 -18.27 25.38 13.70
N ASP A 181 -19.59 25.45 13.85
CA ASP A 181 -20.58 26.02 12.96
C ASP A 181 -20.27 27.51 12.67
N GLU A 182 -19.63 27.82 11.55
CA GLU A 182 -19.70 29.16 10.95
C GLU A 182 -19.93 29.09 9.43
N LYS A 183 -21.16 29.49 9.10
CA LYS A 183 -21.70 30.01 7.84
C LYS A 183 -20.68 30.72 6.91
N PRO A 184 -20.83 30.61 5.58
CA PRO A 184 -19.80 31.02 4.63
C PRO A 184 -19.77 32.53 4.40
N GLU A 185 -18.58 33.14 4.47
CA GLU A 185 -18.27 34.44 3.88
C GLU A 185 -17.14 34.29 2.84
N ASP A 186 -17.57 34.39 1.58
CA ASP A 186 -16.99 35.11 0.44
C ASP A 186 -15.49 35.48 0.41
N VAL A 187 -14.82 34.91 -0.61
CA VAL A 187 -13.87 35.54 -1.55
C VAL A 187 -12.61 36.23 -1.01
N ALA A 188 -11.46 35.62 -1.32
CA ALA A 188 -10.31 36.37 -1.82
C ALA A 188 -9.42 35.50 -2.73
N GLU A 189 -9.45 35.86 -4.00
CA GLU A 189 -8.65 35.36 -5.12
C GLU A 189 -7.22 35.96 -5.09
N GLN A 190 -6.26 35.24 -5.68
CA GLN A 190 -4.94 35.65 -6.22
C GLN A 190 -3.67 35.34 -5.38
N PRO A 191 -2.49 35.20 -6.03
CA PRO A 191 -2.23 34.52 -7.30
C PRO A 191 -0.95 33.64 -7.28
N VAL A 192 -0.84 32.86 -8.35
CA VAL A 192 0.27 32.02 -8.79
C VAL A 192 1.56 32.85 -8.96
N GLU A 193 2.68 32.39 -8.39
CA GLU A 193 4.02 32.90 -8.73
C GLU A 193 4.79 31.82 -9.49
N VAL A 194 5.12 32.18 -10.73
CA VAL A 194 5.86 31.43 -11.71
C VAL A 194 7.32 31.79 -11.53
N GLU A 195 8.19 30.84 -11.21
CA GLU A 195 9.64 30.99 -11.43
C GLU A 195 10.10 30.00 -12.50
N GLU A 196 10.44 30.59 -13.64
CA GLU A 196 11.09 30.00 -14.80
C GLU A 196 12.57 30.41 -14.74
N ILE A 197 13.51 29.46 -14.62
CA ILE A 197 14.90 29.61 -15.09
C ILE A 197 15.53 28.25 -15.45
N VAL A 198 15.30 27.84 -16.70
CA VAL A 198 16.29 27.58 -17.77
C VAL A 198 17.67 26.93 -17.44
N ALA A 199 17.88 25.80 -18.13
CA ALA A 199 19.08 25.28 -18.82
C ALA A 199 20.08 24.34 -18.13
N GLU A 200 19.98 23.07 -18.55
CA GLU A 200 21.02 22.12 -19.06
C GLU A 200 22.42 22.68 -19.36
N PRO A 201 23.47 21.85 -19.23
CA PRO A 201 23.92 21.09 -20.42
C PRO A 201 24.42 19.64 -20.19
N GLU A 202 24.13 18.79 -21.19
CA GLU A 202 24.94 17.66 -21.73
C GLU A 202 26.46 17.95 -21.75
N THR A 203 27.44 17.04 -21.62
CA THR A 203 27.72 15.77 -22.35
C THR A 203 28.99 15.09 -21.78
N GLU A 204 29.13 13.78 -22.06
CA GLU A 204 30.25 12.80 -21.90
C GLU A 204 31.66 13.23 -22.44
N PRO A 205 32.80 12.45 -22.38
CA PRO A 205 32.97 11.00 -22.15
C PRO A 205 34.20 10.52 -21.30
N ILE A 206 34.26 9.19 -21.20
CA ILE A 206 35.19 8.25 -20.51
C ILE A 206 36.65 8.35 -21.03
N PRO A 207 37.65 7.92 -20.22
CA PRO A 207 38.67 7.02 -20.78
C PRO A 207 38.99 5.80 -19.89
N LEU A 208 39.13 4.65 -20.56
CA LEU A 208 39.70 3.40 -20.06
C LEU A 208 41.18 3.57 -19.67
N SER A 209 41.61 2.79 -18.68
CA SER A 209 43.01 2.36 -18.55
C SER A 209 43.06 0.94 -17.99
N GLU A 210 43.65 0.07 -18.82
CA GLU A 210 44.02 -1.33 -18.59
C GLU A 210 45.24 -1.50 -17.65
N GLU A 211 45.41 -2.74 -17.19
CA GLU A 211 46.65 -3.40 -16.71
C GLU A 211 47.21 -3.07 -15.31
N ASP A 212 47.08 -4.03 -14.39
CA ASP A 212 48.24 -4.79 -13.86
C ASP A 212 47.77 -6.07 -13.10
N VAL A 213 48.26 -7.25 -13.51
CA VAL A 213 48.04 -8.57 -12.88
C VAL A 213 49.38 -9.12 -12.38
N PRO A 214 49.42 -9.73 -11.18
CA PRO A 214 50.07 -11.05 -11.05
C PRO A 214 49.35 -11.96 -9.99
N PRO A 215 49.75 -13.22 -9.76
CA PRO A 215 49.26 -14.41 -10.48
C PRO A 215 48.58 -15.47 -9.59
N VAL A 216 47.67 -16.23 -10.22
CA VAL A 216 47.29 -17.64 -9.97
C VAL A 216 46.76 -18.01 -8.59
N VAL A 217 45.43 -18.02 -8.47
CA VAL A 217 44.68 -19.17 -7.99
C VAL A 217 43.55 -19.38 -8.99
N GLU A 218 43.45 -20.56 -9.60
CA GLU A 218 42.26 -20.97 -10.36
C GLU A 218 41.06 -21.05 -9.40
N GLN A 219 40.44 -19.90 -9.16
CA GLN A 219 39.05 -19.81 -8.75
C GLN A 219 38.32 -19.42 -10.02
N LYS A 220 37.40 -20.27 -10.47
CA LYS A 220 36.45 -19.96 -11.54
C LYS A 220 36.00 -18.52 -11.34
N GLU A 221 36.31 -17.66 -12.31
CA GLU A 221 35.84 -16.28 -12.33
C GLU A 221 34.32 -16.33 -12.13
N GLU A 222 33.86 -15.94 -10.94
CA GLU A 222 32.44 -15.70 -10.72
C GLU A 222 32.08 -14.59 -11.70
N SER A 223 31.30 -14.97 -12.72
CA SER A 223 30.76 -14.00 -13.66
C SER A 223 30.16 -12.84 -12.85
N PRO A 224 30.33 -11.57 -13.21
CA PRO A 224 29.66 -10.45 -12.55
C PRO A 224 28.15 -10.71 -12.37
N LEU A 225 27.58 -11.48 -13.29
CA LEU A 225 26.20 -11.92 -13.32
C LEU A 225 25.88 -13.03 -12.30
N GLU A 226 26.88 -13.85 -11.93
CA GLU A 226 26.81 -14.82 -10.84
C GLU A 226 26.66 -14.12 -9.48
N ALA A 227 27.45 -13.07 -9.26
CA ALA A 227 27.37 -12.24 -8.05
C ALA A 227 26.04 -11.48 -7.99
N GLU A 228 25.58 -10.89 -9.11
CA GLU A 228 24.26 -10.27 -9.20
C GLU A 228 23.14 -11.27 -8.89
N LEU A 229 23.20 -12.49 -9.44
CA LEU A 229 22.20 -13.52 -9.20
C LEU A 229 22.16 -13.93 -7.72
N ARG A 230 23.31 -14.13 -7.09
CA ARG A 230 23.37 -14.41 -5.64
C ARG A 230 22.83 -13.26 -4.82
N GLN A 231 23.20 -12.02 -5.15
CA GLN A 231 22.74 -10.84 -4.45
C GLN A 231 21.22 -10.68 -4.55
N VAL A 232 20.65 -10.94 -5.72
CA VAL A 232 19.19 -10.91 -5.94
C VAL A 232 18.50 -12.02 -5.16
N ILE A 233 19.02 -13.25 -5.18
CA ILE A 233 18.47 -14.36 -4.37
C ILE A 233 18.55 -14.02 -2.87
N SER A 234 19.69 -13.52 -2.37
CA SER A 234 19.85 -13.11 -0.97
C SER A 234 18.94 -11.95 -0.59
N LEU A 235 18.73 -10.99 -1.48
CA LEU A 235 17.83 -9.85 -1.26
C LEU A 235 16.36 -10.29 -1.22
N LEU A 236 15.96 -11.21 -2.09
CA LEU A 236 14.61 -11.76 -2.10
C LEU A 236 14.35 -12.68 -0.89
N LEU A 237 15.35 -13.45 -0.47
CA LEU A 237 15.30 -14.24 0.78
C LEU A 237 15.25 -13.36 2.03
N ALA A 238 16.06 -12.29 2.07
CA ALA A 238 16.00 -11.30 3.15
C ALA A 238 14.66 -10.54 3.14
N GLY A 239 14.04 -10.40 1.96
CA GLY A 239 12.67 -9.92 1.76
C GLY A 239 11.58 -10.95 2.15
N GLY A 240 11.96 -12.12 2.66
CA GLY A 240 11.04 -13.14 3.15
C GLY A 240 10.30 -13.92 2.06
N GLN A 241 10.74 -13.85 0.80
CA GLN A 241 10.18 -14.67 -0.27
C GLN A 241 10.62 -16.13 -0.12
N GLU A 242 9.67 -17.06 -0.23
CA GLU A 242 9.98 -18.48 -0.27
C GLU A 242 10.64 -18.84 -1.62
N MET A 243 11.49 -19.87 -1.62
CA MET A 243 12.24 -20.28 -2.82
C MET A 243 11.36 -20.59 -4.04
N GLY A 244 10.10 -20.99 -3.83
CA GLY A 244 9.12 -21.17 -4.90
C GLY A 244 8.76 -19.85 -5.60
N ASP A 245 8.56 -18.80 -4.82
CA ASP A 245 8.13 -17.49 -5.31
C ASP A 245 9.30 -16.66 -5.87
N ILE A 246 10.52 -16.88 -5.37
CA ILE A 246 11.74 -16.24 -5.89
C ILE A 246 11.92 -16.54 -7.38
N MET A 247 11.59 -17.76 -7.81
CA MET A 247 11.75 -18.16 -9.21
C MET A 247 10.77 -17.46 -10.16
N GLU A 248 9.63 -17.01 -9.64
CA GLU A 248 8.61 -16.26 -10.39
C GLU A 248 8.76 -14.75 -10.22
N HIS A 249 9.69 -14.32 -9.36
CA HIS A 249 9.90 -12.91 -9.07
C HIS A 249 10.55 -12.17 -10.25
N PRO A 250 10.00 -11.04 -10.71
CA PRO A 250 10.48 -10.33 -11.91
C PRO A 250 11.99 -10.00 -11.88
N GLN A 251 12.50 -9.59 -10.72
CA GLN A 251 13.93 -9.28 -10.56
C GLN A 251 14.83 -10.52 -10.68
N PHE A 252 14.35 -11.69 -10.24
CA PHE A 252 15.07 -12.95 -10.43
C PHE A 252 14.96 -13.42 -11.88
N VAL A 253 13.80 -13.29 -12.52
CA VAL A 253 13.60 -13.65 -13.93
C VAL A 253 14.54 -12.83 -14.84
N GLU A 254 14.60 -11.52 -14.69
CA GLU A 254 15.48 -10.67 -15.50
C GLU A 254 16.97 -10.98 -15.32
N VAL A 255 17.40 -11.31 -14.09
CA VAL A 255 18.81 -11.63 -13.80
C VAL A 255 19.13 -13.07 -14.20
N SER A 256 18.21 -14.01 -14.02
CA SER A 256 18.36 -15.42 -14.42
C SER A 256 18.35 -15.59 -15.95
N GLU A 257 17.58 -14.80 -16.70
CA GLU A 257 17.62 -14.79 -18.16
C GLU A 257 18.97 -14.29 -18.67
N ARG A 258 19.48 -13.18 -18.10
CA ARG A 258 20.82 -12.66 -18.42
C ARG A 258 21.90 -13.68 -18.05
N ALA A 259 21.83 -14.29 -16.87
CA ALA A 259 22.77 -15.30 -16.38
C ALA A 259 22.78 -16.55 -17.27
N SER A 260 21.60 -17.04 -17.66
CA SER A 260 21.45 -18.18 -18.56
C SER A 260 22.00 -17.88 -19.95
N ALA A 261 21.79 -16.67 -20.48
CA ALA A 261 22.34 -16.23 -21.76
C ALA A 261 23.88 -16.14 -21.75
N ALA A 262 24.47 -15.87 -20.59
CA ALA A 262 25.92 -15.89 -20.38
C ALA A 262 26.48 -17.31 -20.08
N GLY A 263 25.63 -18.35 -20.10
CA GLY A 263 26.02 -19.74 -19.85
C GLY A 263 26.21 -20.09 -18.38
N VAL A 264 25.70 -19.29 -17.44
CA VAL A 264 25.72 -19.55 -16.00
C VAL A 264 24.64 -20.56 -15.63
N ASP A 265 24.98 -21.56 -14.83
CA ASP A 265 24.05 -22.58 -14.33
C ASP A 265 23.21 -22.03 -13.16
N VAL A 266 22.16 -21.30 -13.52
CA VAL A 266 21.24 -20.64 -12.58
C VAL A 266 20.58 -21.64 -11.63
N TRP A 267 20.12 -22.79 -12.16
CA TRP A 267 19.49 -23.84 -11.35
C TRP A 267 20.47 -24.50 -10.38
N GLY A 268 21.68 -24.83 -10.83
CA GLY A 268 22.71 -25.40 -9.95
C GLY A 268 23.19 -24.43 -8.88
N MET A 269 23.17 -23.12 -9.12
CA MET A 269 23.42 -22.13 -8.08
C MET A 269 22.27 -21.99 -7.10
N PHE A 270 21.05 -21.88 -7.62
CA PHE A 270 19.86 -21.71 -6.80
C PHE A 270 19.70 -22.87 -5.80
N VAL A 271 19.91 -24.11 -6.26
CA VAL A 271 19.88 -25.30 -5.39
C VAL A 271 20.98 -25.26 -4.33
N ARG A 272 22.22 -24.89 -4.70
CA ARG A 272 23.34 -24.77 -3.75
C ARG A 272 23.13 -23.69 -2.68
N LEU A 273 22.41 -22.62 -3.01
CA LEU A 273 22.05 -21.55 -2.08
C LEU A 273 20.86 -21.91 -1.21
N SER A 274 20.00 -22.82 -1.66
CA SER A 274 18.83 -23.29 -0.91
C SER A 274 19.12 -24.40 0.11
N ASP A 275 20.24 -25.11 -0.05
CA ASP A 275 20.67 -26.22 0.82
C ASP A 275 21.74 -25.77 1.85
N GLY A 276 21.98 -24.46 1.95
CA GLY A 276 23.02 -23.82 2.77
C GLY A 276 22.50 -23.10 4.01
#